data_AF-A0AAW5Q942-F1
#
_entry.id   AF-A0AAW5Q942-F1
#
_cell.length_a   1.000
_cell.length_b   1.000
_cell.length_c   1.000
_cell.angle_alpha   90.00
_cell.angle_beta   90.00
_cell.angle_gamma   90.00
#
_symmetry.space_group_name_H-M   'P 1'
#
loop_
_entity.id
_entity.type
_entity.pdbx_description
1 polymer ?
#
loop_
_entity_poly.entity_id
_entity_poly.type
_entity_poly.pdbx_seq_one_letter_code
_entity_poly.pdbx_strand_id
1 'polypeptide(L)'
;MIDNFLRPAGSAAQRVADALRLLGVLSVVSALLFHGVTDAAIVAFALPGLMLPRFLGMRAWADAAVSATLLVAAWSNVVDLYRALWWWDIPIHLLLAGALSVVAYLFCAHRGIVRSPGTRGFTVTGAVVLTTAFGLALGAMWEMVEWFGYAYLTDDIYVTYEDTVGDMAAGGLGSLLAGVLMARGPELLLPAATPPARPTPTSRHR
;
A
#
# COMPACT_ATOMS: atom_id res chain seq x y z
N MET A 1 -7.90 1.08 -15.60
CA MET A 1 -6.78 0.97 -14.64
C MET A 1 -5.45 1.30 -15.31
N ILE A 2 -5.16 0.72 -16.48
CA ILE A 2 -3.90 0.96 -17.20
C ILE A 2 -3.72 2.42 -17.65
N ASP A 3 -4.80 3.13 -17.97
CA ASP A 3 -4.72 4.53 -18.40
C ASP A 3 -4.15 5.47 -17.32
N ASN A 4 -4.40 5.20 -16.04
CA ASN A 4 -3.81 5.95 -14.94
C ASN A 4 -2.30 5.68 -14.81
N PHE A 5 -1.91 4.44 -15.10
CA PHE A 5 -0.51 4.01 -15.07
C PHE A 5 0.30 4.64 -16.21
N LEU A 6 -0.25 4.63 -17.42
CA LEU A 6 0.43 5.16 -18.62
C LEU A 6 0.41 6.68 -18.72
N ARG A 7 -0.44 7.37 -17.94
CA ARG A 7 -0.53 8.84 -17.96
C ARG A 7 0.79 9.46 -17.49
N PRO A 8 1.40 10.41 -18.22
CA PRO A 8 2.58 11.12 -17.75
C PRO A 8 2.33 11.91 -16.47
N ALA A 9 3.37 12.09 -15.65
CA ALA A 9 3.29 12.92 -14.44
C ALA A 9 3.07 14.40 -14.80
N GLY A 10 1.92 14.95 -14.38
CA GLY A 10 1.55 16.36 -14.58
C GLY A 10 1.93 17.28 -13.42
N SER A 11 2.29 16.74 -12.25
CA SER A 11 2.64 17.54 -11.06
C SER A 11 3.93 17.08 -10.37
N ALA A 12 4.50 17.94 -9.52
CA ALA A 12 5.70 17.61 -8.74
C ALA A 12 5.49 16.40 -7.82
N ALA A 13 4.34 16.30 -7.15
CA ALA A 13 4.00 15.17 -6.31
C ALA A 13 3.91 13.85 -7.11
N GLN A 14 3.40 13.89 -8.35
CA GLN A 14 3.37 12.70 -9.21
C GLN A 14 4.78 12.27 -9.61
N ARG A 15 5.68 13.23 -9.90
CA ARG A 15 7.09 12.92 -10.17
C ARG A 15 7.78 12.28 -8.98
N VAL A 16 7.49 12.72 -7.76
CA VAL A 16 8.02 12.09 -6.53
C VAL A 16 7.54 10.64 -6.42
N ALA A 17 6.24 10.38 -6.60
CA ALA A 17 5.72 9.01 -6.56
C ALA A 17 6.34 8.12 -7.64
N ASP A 18 6.50 8.64 -8.86
CA ASP A 18 7.12 7.90 -9.97
C ASP A 18 8.63 7.68 -9.74
N ALA A 19 9.33 8.62 -9.08
CA ALA A 19 10.70 8.43 -8.65
C ALA A 19 10.82 7.34 -7.59
N LEU A 20 9.91 7.26 -6.61
CA LEU A 20 9.90 6.20 -5.60
C LEU A 20 9.72 4.82 -6.24
N ARG A 21 8.89 4.70 -7.28
CA ARG A 21 8.76 3.45 -8.06
C ARG A 21 10.06 3.05 -8.73
N LEU A 22 10.73 3.99 -9.38
CA LEU A 22 12.03 3.76 -10.00
C LEU A 22 13.06 3.35 -8.94
N LEU A 23 13.09 4.05 -7.80
CA LEU A 23 13.94 3.71 -6.67
C LEU A 23 13.66 2.29 -6.16
N GLY A 24 12.42 1.84 -6.11
CA GLY A 24 12.09 0.46 -5.76
C GLY A 24 12.70 -0.56 -6.71
N VAL A 25 12.58 -0.34 -8.02
CA VAL A 25 13.22 -1.23 -9.02
C VAL A 25 14.74 -1.22 -8.89
N LEU A 26 15.34 -0.04 -8.74
CA LEU A 26 16.79 0.09 -8.53
C LEU A 26 17.24 -0.54 -7.20
N SER A 27 16.39 -0.50 -6.16
CA SER A 27 16.66 -1.11 -4.86
C SER A 27 16.73 -2.63 -4.96
N VAL A 28 15.93 -3.27 -5.81
CA VAL A 28 16.03 -4.73 -6.06
C VAL A 28 17.41 -5.07 -6.65
N VAL A 29 17.85 -4.32 -7.66
CA VAL A 29 19.16 -4.51 -8.28
C VAL A 29 20.27 -4.26 -7.27
N SER A 30 20.17 -3.19 -6.47
CA SER A 30 21.13 -2.86 -5.43
C SER A 30 21.21 -3.96 -4.36
N ALA A 31 20.08 -4.41 -3.83
CA ALA A 31 20.03 -5.47 -2.83
C ALA A 31 20.65 -6.77 -3.35
N LEU A 32 20.38 -7.13 -4.62
CA LEU A 32 20.96 -8.32 -5.23
C LEU A 32 22.48 -8.24 -5.38
N LEU A 33 23.02 -7.06 -5.73
CA LEU A 33 24.45 -6.86 -5.95
C LEU A 33 25.25 -6.73 -4.65
N PHE A 34 24.64 -6.20 -3.57
CA PHE A 34 25.38 -5.78 -2.38
C PHE A 34 24.96 -6.48 -1.06
N HIS A 35 23.78 -7.10 -0.99
CA HIS A 35 23.23 -7.65 0.27
C HIS A 35 22.90 -9.15 0.18
N GLY A 36 22.30 -9.59 -0.93
CA GLY A 36 22.04 -11.01 -1.19
C GLY A 36 20.70 -11.27 -1.89
N VAL A 37 20.46 -12.55 -2.19
CA VAL A 37 19.24 -12.98 -2.91
C VAL A 37 18.00 -12.84 -2.05
N THR A 38 18.07 -13.16 -0.75
CA THR A 38 16.94 -13.05 0.19
C THR A 38 16.47 -11.60 0.33
N ASP A 39 17.41 -10.66 0.53
CA ASP A 39 17.12 -9.23 0.60
C ASP A 39 16.53 -8.69 -0.70
N ALA A 40 17.10 -9.09 -1.84
CA ALA A 40 16.57 -8.72 -3.14
C ALA A 40 15.12 -9.24 -3.34
N ALA A 41 14.82 -10.45 -2.85
CA ALA A 41 13.49 -11.03 -2.93
C ALA A 41 12.48 -10.26 -2.07
N ILE A 42 12.86 -9.82 -0.87
CA ILE A 42 12.02 -9.00 0.02
C ILE A 42 11.72 -7.64 -0.62
N VAL A 43 12.74 -6.96 -1.16
CA VAL A 43 12.52 -5.69 -1.88
C VAL A 43 11.66 -5.91 -3.14
N ALA A 44 11.85 -7.01 -3.86
CA ALA A 44 11.05 -7.35 -5.02
C ALA A 44 9.58 -7.62 -4.65
N PHE A 45 9.34 -8.22 -3.49
CA PHE A 45 7.99 -8.48 -2.96
C PHE A 45 7.21 -7.18 -2.69
N ALA A 46 7.90 -6.06 -2.41
CA ALA A 46 7.28 -4.75 -2.23
C ALA A 46 6.81 -4.09 -3.55
N LEU A 47 7.35 -4.50 -4.71
CA LEU A 47 7.11 -3.82 -6.00
C LEU A 47 5.62 -3.74 -6.39
N PRO A 48 4.78 -4.79 -6.25
CA PRO A 48 3.35 -4.68 -6.55
C PRO A 48 2.67 -3.57 -5.73
N GLY A 49 3.05 -3.42 -4.46
CA GLY A 49 2.57 -2.36 -3.59
C GLY A 49 2.96 -0.95 -4.06
N LEU A 50 4.14 -0.79 -4.66
CA LEU A 50 4.57 0.49 -5.26
C LEU A 50 3.75 0.83 -6.52
N MET A 51 3.29 -0.17 -7.27
CA MET A 51 2.55 0.06 -8.52
C MET A 51 1.05 0.29 -8.31
N LEU A 52 0.45 -0.40 -7.34
CA LEU A 52 -1.01 -0.38 -7.14
C LEU A 52 -1.62 1.01 -6.94
N PRO A 53 -1.04 1.94 -6.13
CA PRO A 53 -1.61 3.29 -5.97
C PRO A 53 -1.77 4.04 -7.29
N ARG A 54 -0.82 3.86 -8.22
CA ARG A 54 -0.90 4.46 -9.56
C ARG A 54 -2.03 3.89 -10.38
N PHE A 55 -2.15 2.57 -10.41
CA PHE A 55 -3.21 1.86 -11.11
C PHE A 55 -4.60 2.28 -10.61
N LEU A 56 -4.73 2.45 -9.29
CA LEU A 56 -5.96 2.91 -8.64
C LEU A 56 -6.23 4.41 -8.86
N GLY A 57 -5.27 5.16 -9.40
CA GLY A 57 -5.40 6.59 -9.62
C GLY A 57 -5.50 7.38 -8.32
N MET A 58 -4.80 6.94 -7.27
CA MET A 58 -4.74 7.65 -5.99
C MET A 58 -4.14 9.05 -6.16
N ARG A 59 -4.44 9.95 -5.22
CA ARG A 59 -3.78 11.26 -5.16
C ARG A 59 -2.28 11.06 -4.99
N ALA A 60 -1.52 11.88 -5.69
CA ALA A 60 -0.07 11.71 -5.81
C ALA A 60 0.68 11.71 -4.47
N TRP A 61 0.19 12.46 -3.48
CA TRP A 61 0.79 12.45 -2.14
C TRP A 61 0.47 11.17 -1.38
N ALA A 62 -0.75 10.63 -1.51
CA ALA A 62 -1.15 9.38 -0.86
C ALA A 62 -0.40 8.20 -1.48
N ASP A 63 -0.27 8.21 -2.80
CA ASP A 63 0.62 7.33 -3.55
C ASP A 63 2.08 7.41 -3.05
N ALA A 64 2.65 8.61 -2.98
CA ALA A 64 4.01 8.80 -2.49
C ALA A 64 4.19 8.31 -1.05
N ALA A 65 3.19 8.53 -0.17
CA ALA A 65 3.22 8.05 1.21
C ALA A 65 3.23 6.52 1.28
N VAL A 66 2.34 5.83 0.55
CA VAL A 66 2.33 4.35 0.46
C VAL A 66 3.69 3.85 -0.04
N SER A 67 4.19 4.46 -1.11
CA SER A 67 5.45 4.06 -1.75
C SER A 67 6.65 4.27 -0.82
N ALA A 68 6.70 5.40 -0.11
CA ALA A 68 7.77 5.68 0.84
C ALA A 68 7.74 4.71 2.03
N THR A 69 6.57 4.45 2.62
CA THR A 69 6.44 3.50 3.73
C THR A 69 6.88 2.09 3.33
N LEU A 70 6.52 1.62 2.13
CA LEU A 70 6.97 0.33 1.59
C LEU A 70 8.49 0.28 1.43
N LEU A 71 9.11 1.32 0.88
CA LEU A 71 10.56 1.34 0.69
C LEU A 71 11.30 1.43 2.02
N VAL A 72 10.78 2.20 2.98
CA VAL A 72 11.34 2.27 4.33
C VAL A 72 11.27 0.89 5.00
N ALA A 73 10.13 0.20 4.94
CA ALA A 73 9.99 -1.15 5.47
C ALA A 73 10.98 -2.13 4.82
N ALA A 74 11.02 -2.16 3.48
CA ALA A 74 11.91 -3.04 2.74
C ALA A 74 13.39 -2.79 3.08
N TRP A 75 13.83 -1.53 3.11
CA TRP A 75 15.21 -1.19 3.46
C TRP A 75 15.50 -1.39 4.95
N SER A 76 14.53 -1.27 5.84
CA SER A 76 14.69 -1.61 7.26
C SER A 76 15.09 -3.07 7.44
N ASN A 77 14.57 -3.96 6.59
CA ASN A 77 15.02 -5.36 6.54
C ASN A 77 16.45 -5.46 6.00
N VAL A 78 16.73 -4.86 4.84
CA VAL A 78 18.04 -4.96 4.15
C VAL A 78 19.23 -4.47 4.99
N VAL A 79 19.01 -3.47 5.86
CA VAL A 79 20.06 -2.94 6.75
C VAL A 79 19.93 -3.40 8.20
N ASP A 80 19.14 -4.43 8.47
CA ASP A 80 18.94 -5.02 9.81
C ASP A 80 18.47 -4.03 10.88
N LEU A 81 17.67 -3.03 10.48
CA LEU A 81 17.18 -2.01 11.40
C LEU A 81 16.25 -2.58 12.46
N TYR A 82 15.48 -3.62 12.13
CA TYR A 82 14.61 -4.34 13.07
C TYR A 82 15.41 -5.02 14.19
N ARG A 83 16.63 -5.48 13.91
CA ARG A 83 17.55 -6.02 14.92
C ARG A 83 18.18 -4.91 15.75
N ALA A 84 18.51 -3.78 15.13
CA ALA A 84 19.14 -2.65 15.81
C ALA A 84 18.18 -1.89 16.72
N LEU A 85 16.90 -1.79 16.35
CA LEU A 85 15.86 -1.03 17.04
C LEU A 85 14.62 -1.90 17.25
N TRP A 86 14.56 -2.58 18.41
CA TRP A 86 13.49 -3.53 18.75
C TRP A 86 12.06 -2.98 18.65
N TRP A 87 11.87 -1.65 18.78
CA TRP A 87 10.53 -1.03 18.70
C TRP A 87 10.18 -0.55 17.29
N TRP A 88 11.12 -0.58 16.35
CA TRP A 88 10.96 -0.02 15.01
C TRP A 88 9.89 -0.77 14.20
N ASP A 89 9.66 -2.04 14.51
CA ASP A 89 8.68 -2.85 13.80
C ASP A 89 7.26 -2.33 13.98
N ILE A 90 6.89 -2.03 15.22
CA ILE A 90 5.54 -1.58 15.59
C ILE A 90 5.03 -0.39 14.73
N PRO A 91 5.74 0.74 14.59
CA PRO A 91 5.29 1.83 13.73
C PRO A 91 5.29 1.43 12.25
N ILE A 92 6.18 0.55 11.78
CA ILE A 92 6.17 0.06 10.40
C ILE A 92 4.91 -0.78 10.16
N HIS A 93 4.60 -1.75 11.01
CA HIS A 93 3.39 -2.56 10.92
C HIS A 93 2.13 -1.70 10.95
N LEU A 94 2.07 -0.73 11.87
CA LEU A 94 0.95 0.21 11.96
C LEU A 94 0.76 0.99 10.65
N LEU A 95 1.83 1.61 10.13
CA LEU A 95 1.76 2.47 8.95
C LEU A 95 1.54 1.66 7.67
N LEU A 96 2.25 0.55 7.51
CA LEU A 96 2.25 -0.25 6.29
C LEU A 96 0.95 -1.05 6.14
N ALA A 97 0.49 -1.73 7.21
CA ALA A 97 -0.80 -2.41 7.17
C ALA A 97 -1.95 -1.42 6.96
N GLY A 98 -1.89 -0.26 7.61
CA GLY A 98 -2.84 0.84 7.37
C GLY A 98 -2.88 1.29 5.91
N ALA A 99 -1.72 1.54 5.31
CA ALA A 99 -1.62 1.96 3.92
C ALA A 99 -2.10 0.86 2.95
N LEU A 100 -1.64 -0.37 3.11
CA LEU A 100 -1.95 -1.49 2.22
C LEU A 100 -3.39 -1.97 2.34
N SER A 101 -3.99 -1.91 3.53
CA SER A 101 -5.41 -2.23 3.71
C SER A 101 -6.33 -1.28 2.95
N VAL A 102 -6.01 0.02 2.92
CA VAL A 102 -6.70 1.00 2.10
C VAL A 102 -6.52 0.71 0.62
N VAL A 103 -5.29 0.41 0.18
CA VAL A 103 -5.02 0.02 -1.21
C VAL A 103 -5.82 -1.23 -1.59
N ALA A 104 -5.88 -2.24 -0.71
CA ALA A 104 -6.68 -3.45 -0.91
C ALA A 104 -8.17 -3.14 -0.99
N TYR A 105 -8.71 -2.28 -0.11
CA TYR A 105 -10.10 -1.85 -0.17
C TYR A 105 -10.42 -1.16 -1.50
N LEU A 106 -9.59 -0.20 -1.91
CA LEU A 106 -9.77 0.54 -3.16
C LEU A 106 -9.64 -0.35 -4.39
N PHE A 107 -8.75 -1.34 -4.35
CA PHE A 107 -8.66 -2.37 -5.38
C PHE A 107 -9.95 -3.19 -5.46
N CYS A 108 -10.43 -3.72 -4.35
CA CYS A 108 -11.71 -4.44 -4.28
C CYS A 108 -12.88 -3.58 -4.75
N ALA A 109 -12.89 -2.29 -4.41
CA ALA A 109 -13.92 -1.34 -4.83
C ALA A 109 -13.89 -1.11 -6.35
N HIS A 110 -12.69 -0.98 -6.92
CA HIS A 110 -12.47 -0.87 -8.36
C HIS A 110 -12.92 -2.14 -9.11
N ARG A 111 -12.79 -3.31 -8.50
CA ARG A 111 -13.25 -4.60 -9.04
C ARG A 111 -14.76 -4.84 -8.82
N GLY A 112 -15.46 -3.94 -8.14
CA GLY A 112 -16.88 -4.08 -7.82
C GLY A 112 -17.20 -5.09 -6.73
N ILE A 113 -16.18 -5.58 -6.01
CA ILE A 113 -16.33 -6.54 -4.89
C ILE A 113 -16.93 -5.83 -3.67
N VAL A 114 -16.45 -4.62 -3.39
CA VAL A 114 -16.99 -3.75 -2.33
C VAL A 114 -17.48 -2.43 -2.92
N ARG A 115 -18.21 -1.65 -2.12
CA ARG A 115 -18.75 -0.35 -2.57
C ARG A 115 -17.64 0.70 -2.60
N SER A 116 -17.59 1.47 -3.68
CA SER A 116 -16.64 2.60 -3.77
C SER A 116 -17.06 3.75 -2.85
N PRO A 117 -16.11 4.46 -2.22
CA PRO A 117 -16.42 5.64 -1.43
C PRO A 117 -17.26 6.67 -2.20
N GLY A 118 -18.27 7.25 -1.55
CA GLY A 118 -19.16 8.25 -2.14
C GLY A 118 -20.26 7.69 -3.08
N THR A 119 -20.32 6.37 -3.29
CA THR A 119 -21.38 5.76 -4.12
C THR A 119 -22.61 5.34 -3.31
N ARG A 120 -23.76 5.15 -3.98
CA ARG A 120 -24.99 4.67 -3.33
C ARG A 120 -24.76 3.29 -2.70
N GLY A 121 -25.08 3.17 -1.42
CA GLY A 121 -24.89 1.94 -0.64
C GLY A 121 -23.51 1.82 0.02
N PHE A 122 -22.62 2.78 -0.16
CA PHE A 122 -21.44 2.91 0.68
C PHE A 122 -21.84 3.24 2.12
N THR A 123 -21.25 2.54 3.09
CA THR A 123 -21.42 2.85 4.52
C THR A 123 -20.05 3.02 5.16
N VAL A 124 -19.93 4.03 6.03
CA VAL A 124 -18.70 4.27 6.78
C VAL A 124 -18.32 3.04 7.60
N THR A 125 -19.27 2.47 8.34
CA THR A 125 -19.01 1.30 9.18
C THR A 125 -18.55 0.10 8.37
N GLY A 126 -19.19 -0.19 7.23
CA GLY A 126 -18.78 -1.29 6.36
C GLY A 126 -17.37 -1.08 5.79
N ALA A 127 -17.03 0.15 5.39
CA ALA A 127 -15.70 0.49 4.91
C ALA A 127 -14.62 0.31 5.98
N VAL A 128 -14.87 0.78 7.21
CA VAL A 128 -13.95 0.65 8.34
C VAL A 128 -13.72 -0.82 8.70
N VAL A 129 -14.80 -1.61 8.83
CA VAL A 129 -14.73 -3.03 9.17
C VAL A 129 -13.96 -3.81 8.11
N LEU A 130 -14.28 -3.61 6.82
CA LEU A 130 -13.62 -4.32 5.74
C LEU A 130 -12.14 -3.92 5.58
N THR A 131 -11.82 -2.63 5.75
CA THR A 131 -10.42 -2.18 5.72
C THR A 131 -9.62 -2.79 6.87
N THR A 132 -10.18 -2.81 8.08
CA THR A 132 -9.54 -3.47 9.24
C THR A 132 -9.33 -4.96 8.99
N ALA A 133 -10.33 -5.64 8.44
CA ALA A 133 -10.23 -7.06 8.09
C ALA A 133 -9.18 -7.33 7.01
N PHE A 134 -9.07 -6.48 5.98
CA PHE A 134 -8.00 -6.59 4.99
C PHE A 134 -6.62 -6.37 5.60
N GLY A 135 -6.50 -5.42 6.54
CA GLY A 135 -5.28 -5.19 7.29
C GLY A 135 -4.82 -6.41 8.07
N LEU A 136 -5.71 -7.00 8.87
CA LEU A 136 -5.42 -8.22 9.62
C LEU A 136 -5.11 -9.40 8.69
N ALA A 137 -5.81 -9.54 7.56
CA ALA A 137 -5.53 -10.61 6.60
C ALA A 137 -4.15 -10.44 5.95
N LEU A 138 -3.79 -9.21 5.56
CA LEU A 138 -2.46 -8.89 5.02
C LEU A 138 -1.36 -9.09 6.07
N GLY A 139 -1.61 -8.69 7.32
CA GLY A 139 -0.71 -8.97 8.44
C GLY A 139 -0.50 -10.47 8.61
N ALA A 140 -1.57 -11.26 8.67
CA ALA A 140 -1.45 -12.71 8.80
C ALA A 140 -0.68 -13.34 7.63
N MET A 141 -0.85 -12.82 6.42
CA MET A 141 -0.05 -13.26 5.27
C MET A 141 1.43 -12.89 5.42
N TRP A 142 1.75 -11.72 5.98
CA TRP A 142 3.12 -11.33 6.27
C TRP A 142 3.78 -12.23 7.32
N GLU A 143 3.10 -12.50 8.43
CA GLU A 143 3.57 -13.43 9.47
C GLU A 143 3.84 -14.84 8.89
N MET A 144 3.01 -15.30 7.94
CA MET A 144 3.26 -16.56 7.24
C MET A 144 4.50 -16.50 6.35
N VAL A 145 4.81 -15.35 5.75
CA VAL A 145 6.03 -15.14 4.96
C VAL A 145 7.26 -15.14 5.86
N GLU A 146 7.21 -14.48 7.02
CA GLU A 146 8.29 -14.48 7.99
C GLU A 146 8.53 -15.86 8.58
N TRP A 147 7.46 -16.55 9.00
CA TRP A 147 7.54 -17.94 9.42
C TRP A 147 8.16 -18.83 8.34
N PHE A 148 7.77 -18.64 7.07
CA PHE A 148 8.35 -19.40 5.97
C PHE A 148 9.85 -19.10 5.80
N GLY A 149 10.24 -17.82 5.86
CA GLY A 149 11.64 -17.41 5.83
C GLY A 149 12.43 -18.05 6.97
N TYR A 150 11.90 -18.00 8.20
CA TYR A 150 12.50 -18.60 9.38
C TYR A 150 12.66 -20.12 9.23
N ALA A 151 11.60 -20.80 8.82
CA ALA A 151 11.56 -22.26 8.77
C ALA A 151 12.41 -22.86 7.65
N TYR A 152 12.62 -22.14 6.54
CA TYR A 152 13.20 -22.71 5.32
C TYR A 152 14.40 -21.96 4.74
N LEU A 153 14.70 -20.72 5.17
CA LEU A 153 15.78 -19.90 4.60
C LEU A 153 16.87 -19.56 5.61
N THR A 154 16.53 -19.05 6.80
CA THR A 154 17.48 -18.62 7.84
C THR A 154 16.80 -18.57 9.20
N ASP A 155 17.50 -18.96 10.27
CA ASP A 155 17.02 -18.84 11.65
C ASP A 155 17.19 -17.44 12.25
N ASP A 156 17.72 -16.47 11.48
CA ASP A 156 17.91 -15.11 11.95
C ASP A 156 16.62 -14.27 11.92
N ILE A 157 15.56 -14.73 11.25
CA ILE A 157 14.26 -14.03 11.18
C ILE A 157 13.56 -14.17 12.52
N TYR A 158 13.15 -13.06 13.10
CA TYR A 158 12.48 -13.04 14.40
C TYR A 158 11.04 -13.52 14.22
N VAL A 159 10.69 -14.66 14.83
CA VAL A 159 9.33 -15.22 14.79
C VAL A 159 8.98 -15.71 16.19
N THR A 160 8.50 -14.79 17.02
CA THR A 160 8.04 -15.11 18.39
C THR A 160 6.55 -14.84 18.54
N TYR A 161 5.92 -15.45 19.54
CA TYR A 161 4.48 -15.27 19.74
C TYR A 161 4.11 -13.82 20.05
N GLU A 162 4.90 -13.17 20.90
CA GLU A 162 4.70 -11.77 21.29
C GLU A 162 4.88 -10.81 20.12
N ASP A 163 5.84 -11.10 19.24
CA ASP A 163 6.15 -10.34 18.03
C ASP A 163 5.00 -10.42 17.03
N THR A 164 4.66 -11.63 16.58
CA THR A 164 3.53 -11.90 15.67
C THR A 164 2.21 -11.31 16.18
N VAL A 165 1.89 -11.47 17.46
CA VAL A 165 0.66 -10.91 18.02
C VAL A 165 0.74 -9.38 18.13
N GLY A 166 1.91 -8.83 18.47
CA GLY A 166 2.18 -7.40 18.54
C GLY A 166 2.02 -6.72 17.18
N ASP A 167 2.57 -7.30 16.14
CA ASP A 167 2.53 -6.82 14.76
C ASP A 167 1.13 -6.89 14.16
N MET A 168 0.43 -7.99 14.42
CA MET A 168 -0.99 -8.12 14.07
C MET A 168 -1.87 -7.09 14.79
N ALA A 169 -1.59 -6.80 16.07
CA ALA A 169 -2.32 -5.80 16.83
C ALA A 169 -2.03 -4.38 16.33
N ALA A 170 -0.75 -4.05 16.11
CA ALA A 170 -0.31 -2.75 15.60
C ALA A 170 -0.84 -2.50 14.17
N GLY A 171 -0.69 -3.50 13.29
CA GLY A 171 -1.20 -3.46 11.92
C GLY A 171 -2.72 -3.41 11.85
N GLY A 172 -3.41 -4.14 12.73
CA GLY A 172 -4.86 -4.08 12.89
C GLY A 172 -5.34 -2.67 13.30
N LEU A 173 -4.68 -2.05 14.29
CA LEU A 173 -4.96 -0.67 14.70
C LEU A 173 -4.70 0.33 13.56
N GLY A 174 -3.57 0.20 12.88
CA GLY A 174 -3.24 1.04 11.72
C GLY A 174 -4.30 0.95 10.61
N SER A 175 -4.79 -0.26 10.35
CA SER A 175 -5.84 -0.53 9.35
C SER A 175 -7.21 0.00 9.77
N LEU A 176 -7.53 -0.05 11.07
CA LEU A 176 -8.72 0.59 11.62
C LEU A 176 -8.67 2.11 11.40
N LEU A 177 -7.57 2.75 11.78
CA LEU A 177 -7.39 4.21 11.64
C LEU A 177 -7.41 4.64 10.17
N ALA A 178 -6.72 3.90 9.30
CA ALA A 178 -6.69 4.15 7.86
C ALA A 178 -8.07 3.92 7.21
N GLY A 179 -8.82 2.92 7.68
CA GLY A 179 -10.21 2.69 7.28
C GLY A 179 -11.14 3.85 7.65
N VAL A 180 -10.97 4.43 8.85
CA VAL A 180 -11.71 5.64 9.27
C VAL A 180 -11.35 6.83 8.38
N LEU A 181 -10.06 7.05 8.13
CA LEU A 181 -9.57 8.12 7.25
C LEU A 181 -10.16 7.99 5.84
N MET A 182 -10.08 6.80 5.24
CA MET A 182 -10.61 6.54 3.91
C MET A 182 -12.12 6.71 3.84
N ALA A 183 -12.85 6.25 4.87
CA ALA A 183 -14.30 6.31 4.87
C ALA A 183 -14.86 7.73 5.11
N ARG A 184 -14.12 8.59 5.82
CA ARG A 184 -14.54 9.94 6.21
C ARG A 184 -13.94 11.04 5.34
N GLY A 185 -12.77 10.82 4.76
CA GLY A 185 -12.09 11.77 3.88
C GLY A 185 -11.56 11.10 2.61
N PRO A 186 -12.40 10.42 1.80
CA PRO A 186 -11.95 9.75 0.58
C PRO A 186 -11.28 10.72 -0.41
N GLU A 187 -11.64 12.01 -0.39
CA GLU A 187 -11.00 13.06 -1.18
C GLU A 187 -9.53 13.29 -0.83
N LEU A 188 -9.07 12.87 0.35
CA LEU A 188 -7.65 12.85 0.71
C LEU A 188 -6.90 11.81 -0.13
N LEU A 189 -7.53 10.68 -0.42
CA LEU A 189 -6.89 9.54 -1.08
C LEU A 189 -7.15 9.49 -2.58
N LEU A 190 -8.31 9.95 -3.02
CA LEU A 190 -8.78 9.86 -4.40
C LEU A 190 -9.00 11.27 -4.99
N PRO A 191 -8.66 11.49 -6.26
CA PRO A 191 -9.04 12.73 -6.95
C PRO A 191 -10.56 12.80 -7.07
N ALA A 192 -11.10 14.03 -7.09
CA ALA A 192 -12.51 14.23 -7.37
C ALA A 192 -12.87 13.61 -8.74
N ALA A 193 -14.01 12.92 -8.81
CA ALA A 193 -14.50 12.39 -10.07
C ALA A 193 -14.61 13.54 -11.09
N THR A 194 -13.93 13.41 -12.23
CA THR A 194 -14.05 14.40 -13.31
C THR A 194 -15.51 14.38 -13.80
N PRO A 195 -16.21 15.53 -13.85
CA PRO A 195 -17.56 15.57 -14.40
C PRO A 195 -17.55 15.02 -15.82
N PRO A 196 -18.59 14.27 -16.25
CA PRO A 196 -18.69 13.84 -17.64
C PRO A 196 -18.58 15.06 -18.56
N ALA A 197 -17.79 14.92 -19.64
CA ALA A 197 -17.64 15.97 -20.63
C ALA A 197 -19.03 16.43 -21.11
N ARG A 198 -19.28 17.75 -21.13
CA ARG A 198 -20.55 18.29 -21.64
C ARG A 198 -20.75 17.77 -23.07
N PRO A 199 -21.93 17.23 -23.41
CA PRO A 199 -22.20 16.82 -24.78
C PRO A 199 -21.98 18.00 -25.72
N THR A 200 -21.19 17.78 -26.77
CA THR A 200 -20.99 18.77 -27.85
C THR A 200 -22.34 19.21 -28.38
N PRO A 201 -22.62 20.52 -28.51
CA PRO A 201 -23.87 20.98 -29.07
C PRO A 201 -24.02 20.40 -30.47
N THR A 202 -25.04 19.58 -30.69
CA THR A 202 -25.38 19.11 -32.02
C THR A 202 -25.80 20.35 -32.82
N SER A 203 -24.95 20.75 -33.77
CA SER A 203 -25.30 21.77 -34.75
C SER A 203 -26.49 21.24 -35.55
N ARG A 204 -27.70 21.65 -35.16
CA ARG A 204 -28.89 21.47 -35.99
C ARG A 204 -28.69 22.35 -37.22
N HIS A 205 -28.20 21.76 -38.30
CA HIS A 205 -28.32 22.34 -39.63
C HIS A 205 -29.81 22.42 -39.96
N ARG A 206 -30.30 23.66 -40.09
CA ARG A 206 -31.54 23.99 -40.79
C ARG A 206 -31.22 24.20 -42.26
#